data_AF-A0A0K2UZ04-F1
#
_entry.id   AF-A0A0K2UZ04-F1
#
_cell.length_a   1.000
_cell.length_b   1.000
_cell.length_c   1.000
_cell.angle_alpha   90.00
_cell.angle_beta   90.00
_cell.angle_gamma   90.00
#
_symmetry.space_group_name_H-M   'P 1'
#
loop_
_entity.id
_entity.type
_entity.pdbx_description
1 polymer ?
#
loop_
_entity_poly.entity_id
_entity_poly.type
_entity_poly.pdbx_seq_one_letter_code
_entity_poly.pdbx_strand_id
1 'polypeptide(L)'
;MAILVGPLEELFCGRPYPIELIDIEIANANNVKSIVMSSVYKLLGEDFVSCRLQVFITDSASYCLEAGEYLRERKIPELIHITCIAHRLHRVADMVQQKVSSNERTYFQCEEDVFEFWKNRF
;
A
#
# COMPACT_ATOMS: atom_id res chain seq x y z
N MET A 1 6.25 10.32 -5.39
CA MET A 1 6.23 8.99 -4.75
C MET A 1 7.58 8.71 -4.10
N ALA A 2 7.57 8.29 -2.84
CA ALA A 2 8.78 7.82 -2.15
C ALA A 2 8.76 6.29 -2.08
N ILE A 3 9.89 5.66 -2.37
CA ILE A 3 10.06 4.21 -2.26
C ILE A 3 11.03 3.93 -1.13
N LEU A 4 10.57 3.14 -0.18
CA LEU A 4 11.33 2.74 1.00
C LEU A 4 11.50 1.22 0.98
N VAL A 5 12.66 0.73 1.40
CA VAL A 5 12.94 -0.72 1.53
C VAL A 5 13.50 -1.01 2.91
N GLY A 6 13.03 -2.09 3.52
CA GLY A 6 13.52 -2.57 4.80
C GLY A 6 13.52 -4.10 4.88
N PRO A 7 14.28 -4.68 5.82
CA PRO A 7 14.24 -6.11 6.08
C PRO A 7 12.88 -6.53 6.67
N LEU A 8 12.47 -7.77 6.41
CA LEU A 8 11.24 -8.37 6.97
C LEU A 8 11.50 -9.12 8.30
N GLU A 9 12.74 -9.14 8.78
CA GLU A 9 13.15 -9.93 9.94
C GLU A 9 12.78 -9.25 11.26
N GLU A 10 12.03 -9.93 12.15
CA GLU A 10 11.50 -9.39 13.41
C GLU A 10 12.58 -8.88 14.38
N LEU A 11 13.78 -9.45 14.32
CA LEU A 11 14.94 -9.02 15.13
C LEU A 11 15.51 -7.68 14.65
N PHE A 12 15.25 -7.32 13.39
CA PHE A 12 15.61 -6.06 12.77
C PHE A 12 14.34 -5.24 12.53
N CYS A 13 13.75 -4.72 13.61
CA CYS A 13 12.84 -3.56 13.56
C CYS A 13 13.60 -2.28 13.13
N GLY A 14 14.36 -2.36 12.05
CA GLY A 14 15.09 -1.26 11.46
C GLY A 14 14.15 -0.30 10.76
N ARG A 15 14.50 0.99 10.76
CA ARG A 15 13.78 1.98 9.95
C ARG A 15 13.97 1.62 8.47
N PRO A 16 12.90 1.62 7.66
CA PRO A 16 13.06 1.40 6.23
C PRO A 16 13.92 2.53 5.64
N TYR A 17 14.73 2.20 4.65
CA TYR A 17 15.65 3.12 4.00
C TYR A 17 15.02 3.68 2.73
N PRO A 18 15.09 4.99 2.49
CA PRO A 18 14.66 5.56 1.23
C PRO A 18 15.63 5.13 0.13
N ILE A 19 15.08 4.54 -0.94
CA ILE A 19 15.87 4.11 -2.10
C ILE A 19 15.68 5.05 -3.29
N GLU A 20 14.48 5.63 -3.43
CA GLU A 20 14.19 6.54 -4.53
C GLU A 20 13.06 7.50 -4.16
N LEU A 21 13.20 8.76 -4.58
CA LEU A 21 12.14 9.77 -4.52
C LEU A 21 11.89 10.24 -5.94
N ILE A 22 10.68 9.99 -6.44
CA ILE A 22 10.35 10.14 -7.85
C ILE A 22 9.13 11.03 -7.94
N ASP A 23 9.21 12.06 -8.78
CA ASP A 23 8.01 12.80 -9.16
C ASP A 23 7.25 12.01 -10.23
N ILE A 24 5.97 11.77 -9.99
CA ILE A 24 5.13 11.00 -10.91
C ILE A 24 4.13 11.95 -11.52
N GLU A 25 4.37 12.35 -12.77
CA GLU A 25 3.47 13.23 -13.52
C GLU A 25 2.09 12.58 -13.74
N ILE A 26 2.06 11.26 -13.97
CA ILE A 26 0.82 10.50 -14.22
C ILE A 26 0.77 9.26 -13.32
N ALA A 27 -0.16 9.27 -12.36
CA ALA A 27 -0.41 8.15 -11.47
C ALA A 27 -1.30 7.08 -12.13
N ASN A 28 -0.67 6.07 -12.73
CA ASN A 28 -1.35 4.89 -13.28
C ASN A 28 -0.56 3.61 -12.97
N ALA A 29 -1.21 2.45 -13.12
CA ALA A 29 -0.64 1.16 -12.72
C ALA A 29 0.64 0.81 -13.52
N ASN A 30 0.69 1.17 -14.80
CA ASN A 30 1.85 0.90 -15.66
C ASN A 30 3.08 1.72 -15.24
N ASN A 31 2.88 2.97 -14.84
CA ASN A 31 3.95 3.81 -14.34
C ASN A 31 4.44 3.31 -12.99
N VAL A 32 3.53 3.02 -12.06
CA VAL A 32 3.88 2.51 -10.72
C VAL A 32 4.67 1.22 -10.82
N LYS A 33 4.20 0.22 -11.57
CA LYS A 33 4.92 -1.07 -11.70
C LYS A 33 6.30 -0.91 -12.35
N SER A 34 6.42 -0.06 -13.38
CA SER A 34 7.69 0.18 -14.08
C SER A 34 8.70 0.86 -13.16
N ILE A 35 8.25 1.89 -12.44
CA ILE A 35 9.05 2.60 -11.45
C ILE A 35 9.53 1.65 -10.35
N VAL A 36 8.63 0.91 -9.72
CA VAL A 36 8.97 -0.01 -8.62
C VAL A 36 10.00 -1.05 -9.09
N MET A 37 9.78 -1.68 -10.25
CA MET A 37 10.73 -2.67 -10.76
C MET A 37 12.08 -2.04 -11.11
N SER A 38 12.09 -0.85 -11.70
CA SER A 38 13.33 -0.11 -11.97
C SER A 38 14.12 0.16 -10.68
N SER A 39 13.45 0.62 -9.63
CA SER A 39 14.07 0.85 -8.32
C SER A 39 14.60 -0.45 -7.68
N VAL A 40 13.85 -1.54 -7.80
CA VAL A 40 14.28 -2.86 -7.32
C VAL A 40 15.52 -3.35 -8.07
N TYR A 41 15.54 -3.24 -9.41
CA TYR A 41 16.71 -3.64 -10.21
C TYR A 41 17.93 -2.78 -9.91
N LYS A 42 17.77 -1.47 -9.70
CA LYS A 42 18.86 -0.58 -9.26
C LYS A 42 19.44 -1.00 -7.91
N LEU A 43 18.58 -1.44 -6.98
CA LEU A 43 19.00 -1.79 -5.62
C LEU A 43 19.59 -3.20 -5.52
N LEU A 44 18.97 -4.19 -6.18
CA LEU A 44 19.26 -5.61 -5.99
C LEU A 44 19.98 -6.28 -7.17
N GLY A 45 20.12 -5.58 -8.30
CA GLY A 45 20.63 -6.12 -9.56
C GLY A 45 19.51 -6.65 -10.47
N GLU A 46 19.78 -6.74 -11.78
CA GLU A 46 18.82 -7.29 -12.76
C GLU A 46 18.61 -8.80 -12.61
N ASP A 47 19.62 -9.49 -12.07
CA ASP A 47 19.65 -10.92 -11.79
C ASP A 47 19.15 -11.27 -10.37
N PHE A 48 18.50 -10.34 -9.69
CA PHE A 48 18.03 -10.57 -8.32
C PHE A 48 17.04 -11.75 -8.26
N VAL A 49 17.16 -12.55 -7.21
CA VAL A 49 16.24 -13.66 -6.96
C VAL A 49 14.90 -13.08 -6.50
N SER A 50 13.83 -13.34 -7.25
CA SER A 50 12.49 -12.78 -7.00
C SER A 50 12.01 -12.98 -5.56
N CYS A 51 12.33 -14.12 -4.94
CA CYS A 51 11.96 -14.45 -3.57
C CYS A 51 12.54 -13.51 -2.50
N ARG A 52 13.49 -12.63 -2.84
CA ARG A 52 14.03 -11.61 -1.93
C ARG A 52 13.07 -10.45 -1.69
N LEU A 53 12.09 -10.24 -2.57
CA LEU A 53 11.05 -9.24 -2.39
C LEU A 53 9.73 -9.94 -2.03
N GLN A 54 9.44 -9.99 -0.73
CA GLN A 54 8.30 -10.76 -0.22
C GLN A 54 7.08 -9.89 0.06
N VAL A 55 7.26 -8.63 0.43
CA VAL A 55 6.17 -7.75 0.83
C VAL A 55 6.24 -6.44 0.07
N PHE A 56 5.11 -6.05 -0.51
CA PHE A 56 4.93 -4.76 -1.16
C PHE A 56 3.81 -4.00 -0.45
N ILE A 57 4.12 -2.84 0.12
CA ILE A 57 3.15 -2.03 0.86
C ILE A 57 2.86 -0.76 0.08
N THR A 58 1.60 -0.51 -0.24
CA THR A 58 1.17 0.72 -0.94
C THR A 58 -0.03 1.35 -0.25
N ASP A 59 -0.44 2.54 -0.68
CA ASP A 59 -1.78 3.03 -0.37
C ASP A 59 -2.86 2.15 -1.03
N SER A 60 -4.13 2.48 -0.75
CA SER A 60 -5.28 1.79 -1.33
C SER A 60 -5.78 2.44 -2.62
N ALA A 61 -4.95 3.20 -3.35
CA ALA A 61 -5.35 3.76 -4.64
C ALA A 61 -5.51 2.64 -5.67
N SER A 62 -6.48 2.77 -6.58
CA SER A 62 -6.82 1.72 -7.55
C SER A 62 -5.62 1.31 -8.42
N TYR A 63 -4.82 2.28 -8.85
CA TYR A 63 -3.61 2.02 -9.65
C TYR A 63 -2.51 1.28 -8.86
N CYS A 64 -2.44 1.46 -7.53
CA CYS A 64 -1.51 0.73 -6.67
C CYS A 64 -1.96 -0.72 -6.48
N LEU A 65 -3.27 -0.95 -6.35
CA LEU A 65 -3.85 -2.30 -6.32
C LEU A 65 -3.55 -3.05 -7.62
N GLU A 66 -3.85 -2.45 -8.76
CA GLU A 66 -3.59 -3.06 -10.07
C GLU A 66 -2.09 -3.33 -10.30
N ALA A 67 -1.22 -2.40 -9.89
CA ALA A 67 0.22 -2.61 -9.98
C ALA A 67 0.70 -3.76 -9.06
N GLY A 68 0.23 -3.81 -7.81
CA GLY A 68 0.59 -4.87 -6.86
C GLY A 68 0.17 -6.25 -7.34
N GLU A 69 -1.08 -6.38 -7.80
CA GLU A 69 -1.62 -7.61 -8.39
C GLU A 69 -0.81 -8.06 -9.61
N TYR A 70 -0.50 -7.13 -10.53
CA TYR A 70 0.33 -7.44 -11.69
C TYR A 70 1.71 -7.94 -11.30
N LEU A 71 2.36 -7.28 -10.32
CA LEU A 71 3.70 -7.67 -9.87
C LEU A 71 3.68 -9.09 -9.28
N ARG A 72 2.68 -9.40 -8.45
CA ARG A 72 2.48 -10.75 -7.91
C ARG A 72 2.30 -11.77 -9.03
N GLU A 73 1.36 -11.55 -9.94
CA GLU A 73 1.00 -12.56 -10.95
C GLU A 73 2.08 -12.76 -12.03
N ARG A 74 2.83 -11.71 -12.38
CA ARG A 74 3.67 -11.69 -13.60
C ARG A 74 5.16 -11.59 -13.34
N LYS A 75 5.60 -11.14 -12.17
CA LYS A 75 7.02 -10.85 -11.91
C LYS A 75 7.56 -11.56 -10.68
N ILE A 76 6.80 -11.58 -9.59
CA ILE A 76 7.25 -12.06 -8.28
C ILE A 76 6.08 -12.84 -7.64
N PRO A 77 5.90 -14.12 -7.99
CA PRO A 77 4.77 -14.94 -7.54
C PRO A 77 4.60 -15.01 -6.01
N GLU A 78 5.71 -14.95 -5.27
CA GLU A 78 5.74 -14.99 -3.80
C GLU A 78 5.43 -13.62 -3.15
N LEU A 79 5.18 -12.58 -3.94
CA LEU A 79 4.94 -11.23 -3.44
C LEU A 79 3.58 -11.12 -2.75
N ILE A 80 3.60 -10.70 -1.50
CA ILE A 80 2.42 -10.33 -0.73
C ILE A 80 2.21 -8.83 -0.88
N HIS A 81 1.11 -8.44 -1.51
CA HIS A 81 0.69 -7.04 -1.61
C HIS A 81 -0.20 -6.67 -0.42
N ILE A 82 0.19 -5.64 0.33
CA ILE A 82 -0.53 -5.15 1.51
C ILE A 82 -0.91 -3.70 1.30
N THR A 83 -2.19 -3.37 1.51
CA THR A 83 -2.63 -1.97 1.53
C THR A 83 -2.37 -1.36 2.91
N CYS A 84 -1.84 -0.15 2.92
CA CYS A 84 -1.55 0.62 4.12
C CYS A 84 -2.81 0.86 4.95
N ILE A 85 -2.75 0.44 6.23
CA ILE A 85 -3.85 0.62 7.20
C ILE A 85 -4.05 2.10 7.52
N ALA A 86 -2.99 2.91 7.53
CA ALA A 86 -3.09 4.33 7.86
C ALA A 86 -4.03 5.09 6.91
N HIS A 87 -3.97 4.79 5.60
CA HIS A 87 -4.91 5.37 4.62
C HIS A 87 -6.36 4.97 4.90
N ARG A 88 -6.59 3.74 5.35
CA ARG A 88 -7.94 3.26 5.70
C ARG A 88 -8.44 3.92 6.98
N LEU A 89 -7.61 4.02 8.01
CA LEU A 89 -7.95 4.68 9.27
C LEU A 89 -8.22 6.18 9.07
N HIS A 90 -7.42 6.86 8.25
CA HIS A 90 -7.63 8.27 7.91
C HIS A 90 -9.01 8.47 7.27
N ARG A 91 -9.39 7.61 6.33
CA ARG A 91 -10.72 7.66 5.69
C ARG A 91 -11.86 7.48 6.70
N VAL A 92 -11.72 6.54 7.63
CA VAL A 92 -12.72 6.35 8.69
C VAL A 92 -12.82 7.61 9.55
N ALA A 93 -11.69 8.19 9.96
CA ALA A 93 -11.66 9.43 10.74
C ALA A 93 -12.33 10.60 10.00
N ASP A 94 -12.05 10.78 8.70
CA ASP A 94 -12.68 11.81 7.87
C ASP A 94 -14.21 11.64 7.81
N MET A 95 -14.69 10.40 7.67
CA MET A 95 -16.13 10.10 7.65
C MET A 95 -16.79 10.42 8.99
N VAL A 96 -16.15 10.05 10.10
CA VAL A 96 -16.62 10.40 11.45
C VAL A 96 -16.72 11.92 11.60
N GLN A 97 -15.68 12.65 11.18
CA GLN A 97 -15.65 14.10 11.28
C GLN A 97 -16.75 14.77 10.45
N GLN A 98 -17.00 14.29 9.23
CA GLN A 98 -18.08 14.79 8.37
C GLN A 98 -19.46 14.61 9.01
N LYS A 99 -19.74 13.43 9.58
CA LYS A 99 -21.02 13.14 10.26
C LYS A 99 -21.23 13.95 11.54
N VAL A 100 -20.17 14.14 12.33
CA VAL A 100 -20.23 14.97 13.55
C VAL A 100 -20.47 16.44 13.18
N SER A 101 -19.83 16.93 12.12
CA SER A 101 -19.98 18.32 11.65
C SER A 101 -21.38 18.60 11.05
N SER A 102 -22.09 17.58 10.57
CA SER A 102 -23.47 17.70 10.07
C SER A 102 -24.54 17.62 11.17
N ASN A 103 -24.17 17.67 12.46
CA ASN A 103 -25.09 17.66 13.61
C ASN A 103 -25.96 16.39 13.76
N GLU A 104 -25.59 15.30 13.07
CA GLU A 104 -26.16 13.98 13.34
C GLU A 104 -25.54 13.44 14.63
N ARG A 105 -26.27 13.57 15.75
CA ARG A 105 -25.89 12.92 17.02
C ARG A 105 -26.09 11.42 16.90
N THR A 106 -25.13 10.74 16.29
CA THR A 106 -25.07 9.28 16.19
C THR A 106 -24.01 8.77 17.15
N TYR A 107 -24.45 8.02 18.17
CA TYR A 107 -23.57 7.20 18.97
C TYR A 107 -22.97 6.13 18.05
N PHE A 108 -21.65 6.12 17.89
CA PHE A 108 -20.96 5.11 17.11
C PHE A 108 -21.01 3.77 17.86
N GLN A 109 -21.81 2.82 17.39
CA GLN A 109 -21.59 1.40 17.68
C GLN A 109 -20.41 0.95 16.80
N CYS A 110 -19.20 1.37 17.20
CA CYS A 110 -17.99 1.48 16.39
C CYS A 110 -17.55 0.18 15.68
N GLU A 111 -17.93 -1.00 16.18
CA GLU A 111 -17.51 -2.26 15.59
C GLU A 111 -18.34 -2.67 14.36
N GLU A 112 -19.67 -2.64 14.45
CA GLU A 112 -20.52 -3.27 13.41
C GLU A 112 -20.54 -2.50 12.09
N ASP A 113 -20.61 -1.16 12.13
CA ASP A 113 -20.70 -0.34 10.92
C ASP A 113 -19.39 -0.31 10.12
N VAL A 114 -18.25 -0.31 10.81
CA VAL A 114 -16.93 -0.40 10.17
C VAL A 114 -16.75 -1.78 9.57
N PHE A 115 -17.15 -2.84 10.28
CA PHE A 115 -17.02 -4.22 9.80
C PHE A 115 -17.94 -4.53 8.61
N GLU A 116 -19.19 -4.08 8.64
CA GLU A 116 -20.14 -4.24 7.52
C GLU A 116 -19.73 -3.40 6.30
N PHE A 117 -19.14 -2.21 6.48
CA PHE A 117 -18.54 -1.47 5.37
C PHE A 117 -17.36 -2.22 4.73
N TRP A 118 -16.51 -2.83 5.54
CA TRP A 118 -15.40 -3.66 5.06
C TRP A 118 -15.89 -4.89 4.30
N LYS A 119 -16.98 -5.51 4.75
CA LYS A 119 -17.55 -6.73 4.19
C LYS A 119 -18.31 -6.52 2.87
N ASN A 120 -18.93 -5.36 2.68
CA ASN A 120 -19.77 -5.08 1.51
C ASN A 120 -19.03 -4.43 0.33
N ARG A 121 -17.74 -4.12 0.49
CA ARG A 121 -16.95 -3.40 -0.53
C ARG A 121 -15.71 -4.15 -1.03
N PHE A 122 -15.43 -5.33 -0.45
CA PHE A 122 -14.37 -6.25 -0.84
C PHE A 122 -14.91 -7.68 -0.89
#